data_AF-A0A382NT27-F1
#
_entry.id   AF-A0A382NT27-F1
#
_cell.length_a   1.000
_cell.length_b   1.000
_cell.length_c   1.000
_cell.angle_alpha   90.00
_cell.angle_beta   90.00
_cell.angle_gamma   90.00
#
_symmetry.space_group_name_H-M   'P 1'
#
loop_
_entity.id
_entity.type
_entity.pdbx_description
1 polymer ?
#
loop_
_entity_poly.entity_id
_entity_poly.type
_entity_poly.pdbx_seq_one_letter_code
_entity_poly.pdbx_strand_id
1 'polypeptide(L)'
;MPLWTLLILLILSLASPLTPTHATENKKVFSVCEDYFENPDDKKSIICFVYMEAINVWRTYNVAYILYLKNEGYKSKAETLSETDPFGCDTGEISETDFISYYIDYMNAHDERMADLFAFTIGDALEPFCKEQNRSKEPSFYLEEDEHMRKS
;
A
#
# COMPACT_ATOMS: atom_id res chain seq x y z
N MET A 1 -21.10 34.69 -21.20
CA MET A 1 -20.81 33.24 -21.32
C MET A 1 -22.09 32.52 -21.70
N PRO A 2 -22.08 31.62 -22.70
CA PRO A 2 -23.27 30.89 -23.11
C PRO A 2 -23.73 29.89 -22.03
N LEU A 3 -25.05 29.73 -21.86
CA LEU A 3 -25.66 28.83 -20.87
C LEU A 3 -25.11 27.38 -20.95
N TRP A 4 -24.75 26.96 -22.15
CA TRP A 4 -24.18 25.63 -22.43
C TRP A 4 -22.78 25.46 -21.84
N THR A 5 -21.95 26.51 -21.79
CA THR A 5 -20.65 26.44 -21.10
C THR A 5 -20.79 26.26 -19.60
N LEU A 6 -21.81 26.89 -18.98
CA LEU A 6 -22.12 26.70 -17.57
C LEU A 6 -22.61 25.27 -17.27
N LEU A 7 -23.43 24.71 -18.16
CA LEU A 7 -23.94 23.34 -18.02
C LEU A 7 -22.81 22.30 -18.13
N ILE A 8 -21.88 22.48 -19.07
CA ILE A 8 -20.74 21.57 -19.28
C ILE A 8 -19.78 21.64 -18.08
N LEU A 9 -19.49 22.83 -17.56
CA LEU A 9 -18.66 23.01 -16.36
C LEU A 9 -19.31 22.38 -15.13
N LEU A 10 -20.64 22.50 -14.99
CA LEU A 10 -21.39 21.89 -13.90
C LEU A 10 -21.33 20.36 -13.96
N ILE A 11 -21.52 19.77 -15.14
CA ILE A 11 -21.45 18.32 -15.35
C ILE A 11 -20.03 17.80 -15.08
N LEU A 12 -18.99 18.53 -15.52
CA LEU A 12 -17.59 18.19 -15.23
C LEU A 12 -17.26 18.26 -13.72
N SER A 13 -17.83 19.24 -13.00
CA SER A 13 -17.65 19.35 -11.54
C SER A 13 -18.40 18.27 -10.75
N LEU A 14 -19.49 17.73 -11.31
CA LEU A 14 -20.26 16.63 -10.73
C LEU A 14 -19.70 15.25 -11.09
N ALA A 15 -18.90 15.16 -12.16
CA ALA A 15 -18.26 13.94 -12.63
C ALA A 15 -16.86 13.71 -12.02
N SER A 16 -16.38 14.61 -11.15
CA SER A 16 -15.19 14.32 -10.36
C SER A 16 -15.46 13.06 -9.54
N PRO A 17 -14.67 11.98 -9.71
CA PRO A 17 -14.80 10.84 -8.82
C PRO A 17 -14.66 11.36 -7.38
N LEU A 18 -15.51 10.85 -6.48
CA LEU A 18 -15.28 10.96 -5.04
C LEU A 18 -14.01 10.17 -4.72
N THR A 19 -12.85 10.67 -5.13
CA THR A 19 -11.61 10.29 -4.48
C THR A 19 -11.77 10.69 -3.02
N PRO A 20 -11.54 9.78 -2.06
CA PRO A 20 -11.63 10.12 -0.66
C PRO A 20 -10.72 11.31 -0.37
N THR A 21 -11.27 12.50 -0.16
CA THR A 21 -10.52 13.75 0.09
C THR A 21 -9.94 13.82 1.50
N HIS A 22 -9.93 12.72 2.25
CA HIS A 22 -9.58 12.65 3.66
C HIS A 22 -8.35 11.77 3.95
N ALA A 23 -7.66 11.26 2.93
CA ALA A 23 -6.44 10.50 3.10
C ALA A 23 -5.20 11.36 2.83
N THR A 24 -4.11 11.06 3.53
CA THR A 24 -2.84 11.78 3.41
C THR A 24 -2.18 11.46 2.07
N GLU A 25 -1.69 12.48 1.35
CA GLU A 25 -0.90 12.32 0.12
C GLU A 25 0.53 11.84 0.42
N ASN A 26 1.13 11.09 -0.50
CA ASN A 26 2.52 10.63 -0.40
C ASN A 26 3.49 11.78 -0.17
N LYS A 27 3.31 12.93 -0.86
CA LYS A 27 4.15 14.11 -0.69
C LYS A 27 4.33 14.51 0.77
N LYS A 28 3.25 14.43 1.56
CA LYS A 28 3.29 14.79 2.99
C LYS A 28 4.07 13.77 3.79
N VAL A 29 3.83 12.48 3.58
CA VAL A 29 4.49 11.40 4.31
C VAL A 29 5.96 11.27 3.91
N PHE A 30 6.26 11.34 2.61
CA PHE A 30 7.62 11.27 2.10
C PHE A 30 8.48 12.43 2.61
N SER A 31 7.96 13.67 2.66
CA SER A 31 8.71 14.83 3.18
C SER A 31 9.16 14.74 4.65
N VAL A 32 8.59 13.80 5.42
CA VAL A 32 9.03 13.51 6.79
C VAL A 32 9.82 12.21 6.91
N CYS A 33 9.78 11.35 5.89
CA CYS A 33 10.44 10.04 5.86
C CYS A 33 11.74 10.02 5.05
N GLU A 34 11.93 10.93 4.09
CA GLU A 34 13.07 10.90 3.14
C GLU A 34 14.45 10.77 3.83
N ASP A 35 14.60 11.39 5.00
CA ASP A 35 15.85 11.38 5.78
C ASP A 35 15.79 10.49 7.03
N TYR A 36 14.83 9.56 7.13
CA TYR A 36 14.53 8.78 8.35
C TYR A 36 15.78 8.11 8.93
N PHE A 37 16.55 7.44 8.08
CA PHE A 37 17.75 6.70 8.50
C PHE A 37 18.97 7.59 8.76
N GLU A 38 18.96 8.83 8.27
CA GLU A 38 20.05 9.78 8.50
C GLU A 38 19.91 10.49 9.85
N ASN A 39 18.67 10.75 10.29
CA ASN A 39 18.38 11.51 11.50
C ASN A 39 17.26 10.87 12.33
N PRO A 40 17.44 9.67 12.91
CA PRO A 40 16.36 8.90 13.55
C PRO A 40 15.71 9.61 14.76
N ASP A 41 16.45 10.47 15.46
CA ASP A 41 15.96 11.22 16.62
C ASP A 41 15.31 12.58 16.25
N ASP A 42 15.29 12.95 14.97
CA ASP A 42 14.64 14.19 14.54
C ASP A 42 13.11 14.10 14.63
N LYS A 43 12.47 15.26 14.83
CA LYS A 43 11.01 15.37 14.85
C LYS A 43 10.39 14.80 13.57
N LYS A 44 11.01 14.97 12.41
CA LYS A 44 10.50 14.40 11.16
C LYS A 44 10.47 12.88 11.23
N SER A 45 11.54 12.25 11.70
CA SER A 45 11.66 10.79 11.81
C SER A 45 10.62 10.21 12.75
N ILE A 46 10.36 10.88 13.88
CA ILE A 46 9.25 10.49 14.78
C ILE A 46 7.90 10.57 14.05
N ILE A 47 7.66 11.62 13.26
CA ILE A 47 6.40 11.74 12.49
C ILE A 47 6.32 10.68 11.40
N CYS A 48 7.42 10.35 10.72
CA CYS A 48 7.48 9.25 9.76
C CYS A 48 7.08 7.94 10.42
N PHE A 49 7.71 7.60 11.55
CA PHE A 49 7.39 6.42 12.33
C PHE A 49 5.90 6.35 12.67
N VAL A 50 5.29 7.46 13.13
CA VAL A 50 3.85 7.51 13.43
C VAL A 50 2.97 7.22 12.21
N TYR A 51 3.30 7.75 11.02
CA TYR A 51 2.54 7.44 9.80
C TYR A 51 2.64 5.96 9.42
N MET A 52 3.84 5.39 9.54
CA MET A 52 4.15 4.02 9.15
C MET A 52 3.51 3.01 10.11
N GLU A 53 3.58 3.29 11.41
CA GLU A 53 2.94 2.46 12.42
C GLU A 53 1.41 2.55 12.32
N ALA A 54 0.84 3.73 12.11
CA ALA A 54 -0.60 3.88 11.98
C ALA A 54 -1.18 3.06 10.81
N ILE A 55 -0.48 3.04 9.66
CA ILE A 55 -0.94 2.30 8.49
C ILE A 55 -0.75 0.78 8.68
N ASN A 56 0.34 0.34 9.31
CA ASN A 56 0.58 -1.07 9.62
C ASN A 56 -0.38 -1.62 10.71
N VAL A 57 -0.70 -0.82 11.72
CA VAL A 57 -1.72 -1.17 12.73
C VAL A 57 -3.10 -1.28 12.08
N TRP A 58 -3.47 -0.31 11.24
CA TRP A 58 -4.73 -0.38 10.49
C TRP A 58 -4.81 -1.65 9.63
N ARG A 59 -3.70 -2.08 9.01
CA ARG A 59 -3.61 -3.37 8.31
C ARG A 59 -3.87 -4.55 9.23
N THR A 60 -3.15 -4.65 10.33
CA THR A 60 -3.29 -5.74 11.31
C THR A 60 -4.74 -5.91 11.76
N TYR A 61 -5.45 -4.80 12.04
CA TYR A 61 -6.86 -4.84 12.38
C TYR A 61 -7.76 -5.34 11.24
N ASN A 62 -7.50 -4.93 10.00
CA ASN A 62 -8.27 -5.40 8.84
C ASN A 62 -8.08 -6.91 8.60
N VAL A 63 -6.85 -7.43 8.70
CA VAL A 63 -6.58 -8.87 8.57
C VAL A 63 -7.36 -9.66 9.62
N ALA A 64 -7.26 -9.26 10.89
CA ALA A 64 -7.97 -9.91 11.98
C ALA A 64 -9.49 -9.89 11.77
N TYR A 65 -10.03 -8.79 11.28
CA TYR A 65 -11.46 -8.66 11.00
C TYR A 65 -11.91 -9.55 9.83
N ILE A 66 -11.13 -9.62 8.74
CA ILE A 66 -11.39 -10.53 7.62
C ILE A 66 -11.38 -11.98 8.10
N LEU A 67 -10.41 -12.38 8.93
CA LEU A 67 -10.33 -13.73 9.49
C LEU A 67 -11.53 -14.05 10.38
N TYR A 68 -11.94 -13.12 11.25
CA TYR A 68 -13.15 -13.26 12.06
C TYR A 68 -14.39 -13.50 11.19
N LEU A 69 -14.60 -12.68 10.16
CA LEU A 69 -15.74 -12.82 9.25
C LEU A 69 -15.73 -14.16 8.50
N LYS A 70 -14.55 -14.65 8.09
CA LYS A 70 -14.41 -15.99 7.48
C LYS A 70 -14.81 -17.10 8.45
N ASN A 71 -14.34 -17.03 9.70
CA ASN A 71 -14.60 -18.05 10.73
C ASN A 71 -16.07 -18.11 11.14
N GLU A 72 -16.75 -16.95 11.18
CA GLU A 72 -18.19 -16.85 11.49
C GLU A 72 -19.11 -17.14 10.29
N GLY A 73 -18.55 -17.51 9.13
CA GLY A 73 -19.33 -17.87 7.94
C GLY A 73 -19.84 -16.69 7.11
N TYR A 74 -19.41 -15.45 7.38
CA TYR A 74 -19.75 -14.25 6.61
C TYR A 74 -18.90 -14.08 5.34
N LYS A 75 -18.87 -15.10 4.48
CA LYS A 75 -17.97 -15.18 3.30
C LYS A 75 -18.00 -13.93 2.40
N SER A 76 -19.19 -13.48 1.97
CA SER A 76 -19.33 -12.31 1.09
C SER A 76 -18.77 -11.01 1.70
N LYS A 77 -18.89 -10.82 3.03
CA LYS A 77 -18.31 -9.65 3.71
C LYS A 77 -16.80 -9.73 3.77
N ALA A 78 -16.26 -10.93 4.03
CA ALA A 78 -14.82 -11.15 4.08
C ALA A 78 -14.16 -10.96 2.69
N GLU A 79 -14.80 -11.43 1.62
CA GLU A 79 -14.33 -11.25 0.24
C GLU A 79 -14.29 -9.77 -0.14
N THR A 80 -15.37 -9.02 0.12
CA THR A 80 -15.44 -7.58 -0.16
C THR A 80 -14.28 -6.83 0.51
N LEU A 81 -13.99 -7.14 1.78
CA LEU A 81 -12.91 -6.48 2.52
C LEU A 81 -11.52 -6.89 2.03
N SER A 82 -11.36 -8.15 1.60
CA SER A 82 -10.10 -8.66 1.05
C SER A 82 -9.77 -8.07 -0.32
N GLU A 83 -10.78 -7.76 -1.15
CA GLU A 83 -10.59 -7.07 -2.43
C GLU A 83 -10.18 -5.61 -2.24
N THR A 84 -10.60 -4.99 -1.14
CA THR A 84 -10.28 -3.60 -0.79
C THR A 84 -9.03 -3.45 0.08
N ASP A 85 -8.34 -4.55 0.36
CA ASP A 85 -7.14 -4.58 1.18
C ASP A 85 -5.95 -3.99 0.40
N PRO A 86 -5.42 -2.83 0.82
CA PRO A 86 -4.39 -2.16 0.04
C PRO A 86 -3.01 -2.75 0.22
N PHE A 87 -2.81 -3.84 0.98
CA PHE A 87 -1.47 -4.39 1.25
C PHE A 87 -1.16 -5.70 0.53
N GLY A 88 -2.18 -6.47 0.11
CA GLY A 88 -1.99 -7.71 -0.65
C GLY A 88 -1.32 -8.89 0.09
N CYS A 89 -0.70 -8.67 1.27
CA CYS A 89 -0.10 -9.73 2.09
C CYS A 89 -0.14 -9.44 3.60
N ASP A 90 0.28 -10.41 4.42
CA ASP A 90 0.36 -10.26 5.87
C ASP A 90 1.70 -9.61 6.26
N THR A 91 1.62 -8.41 6.82
CA THR A 91 2.76 -7.59 7.25
C THR A 91 3.11 -7.79 8.72
N GLY A 92 2.48 -8.73 9.45
CA GLY A 92 2.71 -8.90 10.89
C GLY A 92 4.15 -9.25 11.30
N GLU A 93 4.95 -9.76 10.37
CA GLU A 93 6.35 -10.16 10.62
C GLU A 93 7.39 -9.19 10.04
N ILE A 94 6.96 -8.14 9.34
CA ILE A 94 7.91 -7.16 8.78
C ILE A 94 8.51 -6.30 9.90
N SER A 95 9.81 -6.05 9.86
CA SER A 95 10.42 -5.12 10.80
C SER A 95 10.00 -3.68 10.44
N GLU A 96 9.93 -2.82 11.45
CA GLU A 96 9.66 -1.39 11.27
C GLU A 96 10.63 -0.76 10.27
N THR A 97 11.93 -1.03 10.43
CA THR A 97 12.99 -0.55 9.54
C THR A 97 12.74 -0.98 8.10
N ASP A 98 12.43 -2.26 7.87
CA ASP A 98 12.19 -2.77 6.52
C ASP A 98 10.92 -2.13 5.91
N PHE A 99 9.85 -2.01 6.70
CA PHE A 99 8.60 -1.38 6.27
C PHE A 99 8.85 0.07 5.80
N ILE A 100 9.60 0.83 6.59
CA ILE A 100 9.95 2.22 6.26
C ILE A 100 10.87 2.27 5.03
N SER A 101 11.85 1.37 4.93
CA SER A 101 12.74 1.28 3.78
C SER A 101 11.98 1.02 2.49
N TYR A 102 11.08 0.02 2.47
CA TYR A 102 10.27 -0.29 1.30
C TYR A 102 9.49 0.92 0.81
N TYR A 103 8.89 1.69 1.71
CA TYR A 103 8.18 2.92 1.33
C TYR A 103 9.12 3.99 0.76
N ILE A 104 10.25 4.26 1.41
CA ILE A 104 11.21 5.28 0.97
C ILE A 104 11.79 4.91 -0.40
N ASP A 105 12.24 3.67 -0.56
CA ASP A 105 12.80 3.16 -1.81
C ASP A 105 11.77 3.24 -2.96
N TYR A 106 10.52 2.88 -2.67
CA TYR A 106 9.43 3.00 -3.63
C TYR A 106 9.21 4.44 -4.07
N MET A 107 9.09 5.38 -3.11
CA MET A 107 8.81 6.78 -3.43
C MET A 107 9.98 7.49 -4.10
N ASN A 108 11.22 7.09 -3.80
CA ASN A 108 12.41 7.57 -4.51
C ASN A 108 12.40 7.15 -5.98
N ALA A 109 11.85 5.97 -6.30
CA ALA A 109 11.77 5.46 -7.66
C ALA A 109 10.53 5.96 -8.44
N HIS A 110 9.54 6.55 -7.77
CA HIS A 110 8.23 6.90 -8.34
C HIS A 110 7.78 8.32 -7.92
N ASP A 111 8.53 9.34 -8.33
CA ASP A 111 8.24 10.74 -7.98
C ASP A 111 6.91 11.24 -8.58
N GLU A 112 6.45 10.63 -9.66
CA GLU A 112 5.16 10.90 -10.30
C GLU A 112 3.97 10.58 -9.39
N ARG A 113 4.17 9.71 -8.38
CA ARG A 113 3.12 9.27 -7.44
C ARG A 113 3.01 10.13 -6.18
N MET A 114 3.74 11.23 -6.08
CA MET A 114 3.72 12.10 -4.90
C MET A 114 2.32 12.67 -4.59
N ALA A 115 1.47 12.86 -5.60
CA ALA A 115 0.09 13.33 -5.44
C ALA A 115 -0.91 12.21 -5.10
N ASP A 116 -0.49 10.94 -5.19
CA ASP A 116 -1.35 9.81 -4.84
C ASP A 116 -1.53 9.72 -3.32
N LEU A 117 -2.56 8.98 -2.90
CA LEU A 117 -2.86 8.75 -1.50
C LEU A 117 -1.91 7.68 -0.92
N PHE A 118 -1.32 7.99 0.24
CA PHE A 118 -0.41 7.13 0.97
C PHE A 118 -0.98 5.74 1.25
N ALA A 119 -2.22 5.69 1.73
CA ALA A 119 -2.88 4.44 2.11
C ALA A 119 -3.06 3.45 0.94
N PHE A 120 -3.06 3.92 -0.31
CA PHE A 120 -3.14 3.06 -1.50
C PHE A 120 -1.79 2.82 -2.16
N THR A 121 -0.76 3.58 -1.78
CA THR A 121 0.59 3.44 -2.35
C THR A 121 1.42 2.43 -1.55
N ILE A 122 1.15 2.30 -0.25
CA ILE A 122 1.91 1.42 0.64
C ILE A 122 1.88 -0.06 0.21
N GLY A 123 0.79 -0.52 -0.42
CA GLY A 123 0.72 -1.87 -0.99
C GLY A 123 1.73 -2.13 -2.09
N ASP A 124 1.82 -1.18 -3.02
CA ASP A 124 2.75 -1.28 -4.15
C ASP A 124 4.20 -1.22 -3.65
N ALA A 125 4.47 -0.40 -2.63
CA ALA A 125 5.78 -0.34 -1.97
C ALA A 125 6.17 -1.66 -1.30
N LEU A 126 5.19 -2.40 -0.77
CA LEU A 126 5.42 -3.69 -0.09
C LEU A 126 5.38 -4.90 -1.03
N GLU A 127 5.14 -4.70 -2.33
CA GLU A 127 5.09 -5.79 -3.31
C GLU A 127 6.33 -6.73 -3.25
N PRO A 128 7.58 -6.24 -3.09
CA PRO A 128 8.75 -7.11 -2.96
C PRO A 128 8.66 -8.04 -1.74
N PHE A 129 8.32 -7.50 -0.56
CA PHE A 129 8.11 -8.28 0.66
C PHE A 129 6.99 -9.31 0.50
N CYS A 130 5.85 -8.89 -0.06
CA CYS A 130 4.72 -9.76 -0.30
C CYS A 130 5.05 -10.92 -1.27
N LYS A 131 5.84 -10.65 -2.31
CA LYS A 131 6.34 -11.69 -3.24
C LYS A 131 7.26 -12.68 -2.54
N GLU A 132 8.16 -12.21 -1.68
CA GLU A 132 9.07 -13.08 -0.92
C GLU A 132 8.31 -13.98 0.06
N GLN A 133 7.34 -13.43 0.79
CA GLN A 133 6.49 -14.19 1.70
C GLN A 133 5.66 -15.27 0.98
N ASN A 134 5.20 -15.00 -0.24
CA ASN A 134 4.49 -16.00 -1.03
C ASN A 134 5.44 -17.12 -1.51
N ARG A 135 6.67 -16.78 -1.92
CA ARG A 135 7.70 -17.76 -2.30
C ARG A 135 8.14 -18.65 -1.13
N SER A 136 8.19 -18.11 0.10
CA SER A 136 8.55 -18.90 1.29
C SER A 136 7.42 -19.82 1.77
N LYS A 137 6.17 -19.54 1.37
CA LYS A 137 4.99 -20.39 1.61
C LYS A 137 4.76 -21.43 0.50
N GLU A 138 5.40 -21.27 -0.65
CA GLU A 138 5.46 -22.33 -1.66
C GLU A 138 6.33 -23.48 -1.13
N PRO A 139 5.87 -24.75 -1.18
CA PRO A 139 6.73 -25.88 -0.86
C PRO A 139 7.98 -25.79 -1.72
N SER A 140 9.16 -26.05 -1.15
CA SER A 140 10.47 -26.01 -1.81
C SER A 140 10.67 -27.06 -2.92
N PHE A 141 9.60 -27.48 -3.60
CA PHE A 141 9.56 -28.52 -4.62
C PHE A 141 9.97 -28.01 -6.02
N TYR A 142 10.69 -26.89 -6.13
CA TYR A 142 11.32 -26.48 -7.38
C TYR A 142 12.76 -26.02 -7.16
N LEU A 143 13.55 -26.90 -6.57
CA LEU A 143 14.93 -27.08 -6.99
C LEU A 143 14.97 -28.40 -7.78
N GLU A 144 14.85 -28.29 -9.10
CA GLU A 144 15.23 -29.24 -10.17
C GLU A 144 14.20 -29.21 -11.31
N GLU A 145 14.38 -28.27 -12.25
CA GLU A 145 14.30 -28.53 -13.70
C GLU A 145 14.64 -27.23 -14.46
N ASP A 146 15.90 -26.81 -14.35
CA ASP A 146 16.54 -25.88 -15.30
C ASP A 146 17.30 -26.69 -16.38
N GLU A 147 16.79 -27.87 -16.76
CA GLU A 147 17.46 -28.76 -17.74
C GLU A 147 16.94 -28.60 -19.19
N HIS A 148 15.89 -27.80 -19.46
CA HIS A 148 15.30 -27.68 -20.81
C HIS A 148 15.12 -26.26 -21.37
N MET A 149 15.84 -25.25 -20.86
CA MET A 149 16.02 -23.97 -21.57
C MET A 149 17.07 -24.07 -22.69
N ARG A 150 16.79 -24.88 -23.72
CA ARG A 150 17.13 -24.60 -25.11
C ARG A 150 16.42 -25.57 -26.07
N LYS A 151 15.27 -25.15 -26.60
CA LYS A 151 14.87 -25.51 -27.96
C LYS A 151 15.25 -24.37 -28.89
N SER A 152 16.40 -24.52 -29.55
CA SER A 152 16.68 -24.06 -30.91
C SER A 152 17.76 -24.96 -31.50
#